data_AF-A0A5Q4GXM3-F1
#
_entry.id   AF-A0A5Q4GXM3-F1
#
_cell.length_a   1.000
_cell.length_b   1.000
_cell.length_c   1.000
_cell.angle_alpha   90.00
_cell.angle_beta   90.00
_cell.angle_gamma   90.00
#
_symmetry.space_group_name_H-M   'P 1'
#
loop_
_entity.id
_entity.type
_entity.pdbx_description
1 polymer ?
#
loop_
_entity_poly.entity_id
_entity_poly.type
_entity_poly.pdbx_seq_one_letter_code
_entity_poly.pdbx_strand_id
1 'polypeptide(L)'
;MPDTGVAEVITEKVYKTFTVGIDETLDRTIDELKEKFGKTSRADVFRMGIALLKVAAEARERDLKLTISDQNDVVRKEIVLP
;
A
#
# COMPACT_ATOMS: atom_id res chain seq x y z
N MET A 1 9.98 -8.60 47.37
CA MET A 1 9.91 -8.86 45.92
C MET A 1 9.06 -7.76 45.32
N PRO A 2 9.55 -6.93 44.37
CA PRO A 2 8.71 -5.94 43.73
C PRO A 2 8.17 -6.47 42.40
N ASP A 3 6.84 -6.50 42.28
CA ASP A 3 6.09 -6.63 41.03
C ASP A 3 6.59 -5.60 40.02
N THR A 4 7.34 -6.07 39.03
CA THR A 4 7.75 -5.24 37.90
C THR A 4 6.63 -5.27 36.87
N GLY A 5 5.62 -4.43 37.09
CA GLY A 5 4.62 -4.13 36.08
C GLY A 5 5.30 -3.50 34.87
N VAL A 6 5.41 -4.26 33.78
CA VAL A 6 5.85 -3.73 32.50
C VAL A 6 4.84 -2.69 32.02
N ALA A 7 5.20 -1.42 32.11
CA ALA A 7 4.42 -0.33 31.54
C ALA A 7 4.42 -0.50 30.02
N GLU A 8 3.29 -0.95 29.48
CA GLU A 8 3.04 -1.02 28.05
C GLU A 8 3.00 0.43 27.52
N VAL A 9 4.06 0.84 26.82
CA VAL A 9 4.14 2.17 26.19
C VAL A 9 3.18 2.16 25.01
N ILE A 10 1.93 2.57 25.24
CA ILE A 10 0.94 2.78 24.20
C ILE A 10 1.38 4.00 23.39
N THR A 11 2.12 3.75 22.32
CA THR A 11 2.54 4.82 21.40
C THR A 11 1.32 5.20 20.56
N GLU A 12 0.68 6.31 20.90
CA GLU A 12 -0.46 6.85 20.16
C GLU A 12 -0.05 7.08 18.70
N LYS A 13 -0.65 6.34 17.76
CA LYS A 13 -0.41 6.57 16.33
C LYS A 13 -1.04 7.91 15.94
N VAL A 14 -0.20 8.93 15.77
CA VAL A 14 -0.63 10.23 15.27
C VAL A 14 -1.01 10.08 13.79
N TYR A 15 -2.30 10.11 13.51
CA TYR A 15 -2.81 10.14 12.13
C TYR A 15 -2.71 11.55 11.58
N LYS A 16 -2.04 11.70 10.43
CA LYS A 16 -2.03 12.95 9.67
C LYS A 16 -2.99 12.83 8.50
N THR A 17 -3.89 13.80 8.37
CA THR A 17 -4.80 13.93 7.23
C THR A 17 -4.20 14.90 6.22
N PHE A 18 -4.30 14.57 4.93
CA PHE A 18 -3.92 15.46 3.85
C PHE A 18 -5.04 15.44 2.79
N THR A 19 -5.23 16.57 2.13
CA THR A 19 -6.22 16.72 1.06
C THR A 19 -5.51 16.59 -0.28
N VAL A 20 -6.06 15.76 -1.18
CA VAL A 20 -5.55 15.59 -2.54
C VAL A 20 -6.64 16.02 -3.51
N GLY A 21 -6.29 16.90 -4.45
CA GLY A 21 -7.14 17.16 -5.60
C GLY A 21 -7.08 15.97 -6.54
N ILE A 22 -8.22 15.33 -6.79
CA ILE A 22 -8.35 14.19 -7.71
C ILE A 22 -9.27 14.60 -8.86
N ASP A 23 -8.93 14.16 -10.07
CA ASP A 23 -9.81 14.29 -11.23
C ASP A 23 -10.86 13.15 -11.26
N GLU A 24 -11.88 13.29 -12.10
CA GLU A 24 -12.97 12.31 -12.20
C GLU A 24 -12.52 10.90 -12.64
N THR A 25 -11.40 10.78 -13.34
CA THR A 25 -10.84 9.48 -13.75
C THR A 25 -10.21 8.79 -12.55
N LEU A 26 -9.44 9.53 -11.76
CA LEU A 26 -8.83 9.02 -10.55
C LEU A 26 -9.89 8.68 -9.50
N ASP A 27 -10.94 9.50 -9.34
CA ASP A 27 -12.05 9.22 -8.43
C ASP A 27 -12.75 7.90 -8.77
N ARG A 28 -13.11 7.70 -10.05
CA ARG A 28 -13.68 6.43 -10.54
C ARG A 28 -12.75 5.25 -10.33
N THR A 29 -11.46 5.43 -10.61
CA THR A 29 -10.45 4.37 -10.40
C THR A 29 -10.38 3.96 -8.93
N ILE A 30 -10.42 4.91 -8.00
CA ILE A 30 -10.39 4.62 -6.56
C ILE A 30 -11.63 3.82 -6.14
N ASP A 31 -12.82 4.17 -6.64
CA ASP A 31 -14.03 3.43 -6.33
C ASP A 31 -14.02 2.03 -6.96
N GLU A 32 -13.60 1.87 -8.22
CA GLU A 32 -13.45 0.55 -8.84
C GLU A 32 -12.47 -0.35 -8.07
N LEU A 33 -11.34 0.22 -7.63
CA LEU A 33 -10.36 -0.51 -6.82
C LEU A 33 -10.94 -0.86 -5.45
N LYS A 34 -11.69 0.06 -4.83
CA LYS A 34 -12.37 -0.21 -3.55
C LYS A 34 -13.30 -1.41 -3.67
N GLU A 35 -14.10 -1.47 -4.74
CA GLU A 35 -15.01 -2.59 -5.02
C GLU A 35 -14.24 -3.88 -5.31
N LYS A 36 -13.26 -3.85 -6.21
CA LYS A 36 -12.45 -5.02 -6.60
C LYS A 36 -11.69 -5.64 -5.42
N PHE A 37 -11.19 -4.82 -4.50
CA PHE A 37 -10.46 -5.28 -3.32
C PHE A 37 -11.34 -5.46 -2.08
N GLY A 38 -12.66 -5.26 -2.18
CA GLY A 38 -13.61 -5.39 -1.07
C GLY A 38 -13.28 -4.48 0.12
N LYS A 39 -12.72 -3.29 -0.15
CA LYS A 39 -12.30 -2.35 0.91
C LYS A 39 -13.47 -1.49 1.37
N THR A 40 -13.43 -1.12 2.65
CA THR A 40 -14.45 -0.28 3.26
C THR A 40 -14.17 1.22 3.10
N SER A 41 -12.92 1.61 2.78
CA SER A 41 -12.52 3.01 2.67
C SER A 41 -11.63 3.29 1.47
N ARG A 42 -11.88 4.44 0.80
CA ARG A 42 -10.99 5.00 -0.23
C ARG A 42 -9.58 5.22 0.32
N ALA A 43 -9.44 5.58 1.59
CA ALA A 43 -8.14 5.76 2.24
C ALA A 43 -7.32 4.46 2.28
N ASP A 44 -7.97 3.30 2.42
CA ASP A 44 -7.27 2.02 2.41
C ASP A 44 -6.76 1.65 1.00
N VAL A 45 -7.52 2.01 -0.04
CA VAL A 45 -7.07 1.90 -1.43
C VAL A 45 -5.83 2.76 -1.67
N PHE A 46 -5.84 4.01 -1.19
CA PHE A 46 -4.66 4.89 -1.25
C PHE A 46 -3.46 4.31 -0.49
N ARG A 47 -3.66 3.79 0.72
CA ARG A 47 -2.59 3.16 1.51
C ARG A 47 -1.99 1.95 0.78
N MET A 48 -2.82 1.13 0.16
CA MET A 48 -2.37 0.00 -0.65
C MET A 48 -1.57 0.46 -1.86
N GLY A 49 -2.04 1.49 -2.58
CA GLY A 49 -1.32 2.07 -3.70
C GLY A 49 0.07 2.58 -3.30
N ILE A 50 0.15 3.32 -2.18
CA ILE A 50 1.42 3.80 -1.63
C ILE A 50 2.33 2.63 -1.22
N ALA A 51 1.78 1.59 -0.59
CA ALA A 51 2.56 0.41 -0.21
C ALA A 51 3.15 -0.30 -1.45
N LEU A 52 2.36 -0.44 -2.52
CA LEU A 52 2.85 -1.01 -3.78
C LEU A 52 3.95 -0.14 -4.40
N LEU A 53 3.79 1.19 -4.40
CA LEU A 53 4.82 2.13 -4.88
C LEU A 53 6.11 2.05 -4.05
N LYS A 54 6.02 1.82 -2.74
CA LYS A 54 7.19 1.61 -1.87
C LYS A 54 7.96 0.35 -2.26
N VAL A 55 7.26 -0.76 -2.48
CA VAL A 55 7.89 -2.01 -2.95
C VAL A 55 8.54 -1.81 -4.32
N ALA A 56 7.89 -1.07 -5.22
CA ALA A 56 8.45 -0.71 -6.51
C ALA A 56 9.75 0.11 -6.36
N ALA A 57 9.76 1.11 -5.49
CA ALA A 57 10.95 1.92 -5.22
C ALA A 57 12.10 1.08 -4.63
N GLU A 58 11.81 0.21 -3.66
CA GLU A 58 12.80 -0.69 -3.06
C GLU A 58 13.37 -1.70 -4.08
N ALA A 59 12.54 -2.19 -5.00
CA ALA A 59 12.99 -3.05 -6.08
C ALA A 59 13.95 -2.30 -7.02
N ARG A 60 13.60 -1.06 -7.41
CA ARG A 60 14.44 -0.20 -8.24
C ARG A 60 15.81 0.07 -7.61
N GLU A 61 15.87 0.40 -6.33
CA GLU A 61 17.14 0.66 -5.62
C GLU A 61 18.09 -0.54 -5.62
N ARG A 62 17.56 -1.73 -5.89
CA ARG A 62 18.30 -3.00 -5.93
C ARG A 62 18.49 -3.53 -7.35
N ASP A 63 18.19 -2.73 -8.36
CA ASP A 63 18.18 -3.12 -9.78
C ASP A 63 17.29 -4.35 -10.08
N LEU A 64 16.22 -4.50 -9.29
CA LEU A 64 15.22 -5.55 -9.46
C LEU A 64 14.02 -5.05 -10.27
N LYS A 65 13.39 -5.98 -11.00
CA LYS A 65 12.17 -5.75 -11.77
C LYS A 65 10.95 -6.29 -11.04
N LEU A 66 9.80 -5.65 -11.24
CA LEU A 66 8.51 -6.16 -10.75
C LEU A 66 7.88 -7.07 -11.81
N THR A 67 7.35 -8.21 -11.38
CA THR A 67 6.62 -9.13 -12.27
C THR A 67 5.24 -9.44 -11.72
N ILE A 68 4.26 -9.56 -12.60
CA ILE A 68 2.97 -10.19 -12.29
C ILE A 68 3.07 -11.63 -12.76
N SER A 69 3.07 -12.56 -11.81
CA SER A 69 3.07 -14.00 -12.08
C SER A 69 1.68 -14.58 -11.79
N ASP A 70 1.35 -15.68 -12.47
CA ASP A 70 0.18 -16.47 -12.10
C ASP A 70 0.46 -17.39 -10.90
N GLN A 71 -0.54 -18.19 -10.51
CA GLN A 71 -0.43 -19.12 -9.38
C GLN A 71 0.59 -20.25 -9.58
N ASN A 72 1.12 -20.44 -10.79
CA ASN A 72 2.15 -21.43 -11.12
C ASN A 72 3.53 -20.78 -11.31
N ASP A 73 3.72 -19.56 -10.78
CA ASP A 73 4.94 -18.77 -10.90
C ASP A 73 5.33 -18.40 -12.35
N VAL A 74 4.41 -18.53 -13.31
CA VAL A 74 4.66 -18.12 -14.69
C VAL A 74 4.50 -16.61 -14.80
N VAL A 75 5.58 -15.92 -15.20
CA VAL A 75 5.55 -14.47 -15.44
C VAL A 75 4.58 -14.16 -16.59
N ARG A 76 3.51 -13.42 -16.26
CA ARG A 76 2.50 -12.95 -17.22
C ARG A 76 2.79 -11.54 -17.72
N LYS A 77 3.43 -10.72 -16.88
CA LYS A 77 3.82 -9.36 -17.23
C LYS A 77 5.07 -8.93 -16.46
N GLU A 78 5.98 -8.29 -17.15
CA GLU A 78 7.14 -7.62 -16.56
C GLU A 78 6.90 -6.12 -16.52
N ILE A 79 7.21 -5.50 -15.38
CA ILE A 79 7.09 -4.07 -15.13
C ILE A 79 8.49 -3.53 -14.92
N VAL A 80 9.00 -2.83 -15.93
CA VAL A 80 10.26 -2.09 -15.88
C VAL A 80 9.95 -0.70 -15.31
N LEU A 81 10.56 -0.38 -14.18
CA LEU A 81 10.39 0.92 -13.53
C LEU A 81 11.44 1.89 -14.13
N PRO A 82 11.04 3.01 -14.76
CA PRO A 82 11.96 4.01 -15.32
C PRO A 82 12.68 4.82 -14.23
#